data_AF-A0A0U1LKY3-F1
#
_entry.id   AF-A0A0U1LKY3-F1
#
_cell.length_a   1.000
_cell.length_b   1.000
_cell.length_c   1.000
_cell.angle_alpha   90.00
_cell.angle_beta   90.00
_cell.angle_gamma   90.00
#
_symmetry.space_group_name_H-M   'P 1'
#
loop_
_entity.id
_entity.type
_entity.pdbx_description
1 polymer ?
#
loop_
_entity_poly.entity_id
_entity_poly.type
_entity_poly.pdbx_seq_one_letter_code
_entity_poly.pdbx_strand_id
1 'polypeptide(L)'
;MAPNIFICLRNALCPLYWIEKGTRVNSDVAKDEHWESPVPGTYRFIPERGWHLIRRDGAEDDKQEEPYVPVVYCRVVHRYLLASDMEQRCRYHKVELKHGEEPQRCLFFRLDDGFTWVIGWDSRGKFIPGPYRKWCYDKETMTMRRMTSYEDSSAATSPSTSRNSSVA
;
A
#
# COMPACT_ATOMS: atom_id res chain seq x y z
N MET A 1 -31.64 -5.57 -9.81
CA MET A 1 -30.42 -4.93 -9.27
C MET A 1 -29.30 -5.94 -9.36
N ALA A 2 -28.45 -5.87 -10.39
CA ALA A 2 -27.30 -6.77 -10.49
C ALA A 2 -26.17 -6.21 -9.62
N PRO A 3 -25.63 -6.97 -8.65
CA PRO A 3 -24.48 -6.50 -7.89
C PRO A 3 -23.29 -6.35 -8.84
N ASN A 4 -22.57 -5.24 -8.71
CA ASN A 4 -21.41 -4.93 -9.54
C ASN A 4 -20.30 -5.97 -9.26
N ILE A 5 -20.14 -6.94 -10.16
CA ILE A 5 -19.20 -8.08 -10.07
C ILE A 5 -17.76 -7.61 -9.85
N PHE A 6 -17.42 -6.40 -10.34
CA PHE A 6 -16.10 -5.80 -10.18
C PHE A 6 -15.76 -5.48 -8.71
N ILE A 7 -16.77 -5.13 -7.90
CA ILE A 7 -16.62 -4.84 -6.47
C ILE A 7 -16.42 -6.14 -5.67
N CYS A 8 -17.11 -7.22 -6.05
CA CYS A 8 -16.97 -8.53 -5.40
C CYS A 8 -15.57 -9.14 -5.64
N LEU A 9 -14.98 -8.96 -6.83
CA LEU A 9 -13.67 -9.52 -7.14
C LEU A 9 -12.54 -8.80 -6.37
N ARG A 10 -12.65 -7.48 -6.21
CA ARG A 10 -11.66 -6.66 -5.48
C ARG A 10 -11.63 -6.98 -3.98
N ASN A 11 -12.79 -7.24 -3.37
CA ASN A 11 -12.89 -7.62 -1.97
C ASN A 11 -12.32 -9.01 -1.65
N ALA A 12 -12.28 -9.93 -2.62
CA ALA A 12 -11.77 -11.28 -2.42
C ALA A 12 -10.24 -11.37 -2.44
N LEU A 13 -9.55 -10.38 -3.04
CA LEU A 13 -8.12 -10.46 -3.34
C LEU A 13 -7.23 -9.71 -2.35
N CYS A 14 -7.79 -8.83 -1.50
CA CYS A 14 -7.05 -8.13 -0.47
C CYS A 14 -7.87 -8.09 0.83
N PRO A 15 -7.52 -8.88 1.87
CA PRO A 15 -8.13 -8.74 3.21
C PRO A 15 -7.84 -7.38 3.85
N LEU A 16 -7.02 -6.55 3.20
CA LEU A 16 -6.77 -5.15 3.53
C LEU A 16 -8.02 -4.27 3.52
N TYR A 17 -9.00 -4.57 2.66
CA TYR A 17 -10.29 -3.87 2.68
C TYR A 17 -11.20 -4.31 3.83
N TRP A 18 -10.84 -5.41 4.51
CA TRP A 18 -11.50 -5.87 5.72
C TRP A 18 -10.92 -5.25 6.99
N ILE A 19 -9.85 -4.46 6.89
CA ILE A 19 -9.18 -3.84 8.03
C ILE A 19 -10.07 -2.70 8.54
N GLU A 20 -10.83 -3.06 9.57
CA GLU A 20 -11.45 -2.21 10.59
C GLU A 20 -12.13 -0.97 10.03
N LYS A 21 -13.44 -1.12 9.74
CA LYS A 21 -14.41 -0.03 9.79
C LYS A 21 -14.19 0.75 11.09
N GLY A 22 -13.35 1.78 11.02
CA GLY A 22 -13.01 2.65 12.12
C GLY A 22 -14.29 3.16 12.77
N THR A 23 -14.28 3.10 14.09
CA THR A 23 -15.32 3.47 15.03
C THR A 23 -16.22 4.58 14.52
N ARG A 24 -17.54 4.33 14.60
CA ARG A 24 -18.63 5.28 14.33
C ARG A 24 -18.33 6.66 14.92
N VAL A 25 -17.76 7.56 14.13
CA VAL A 25 -17.81 8.99 14.44
C VAL A 25 -19.20 9.43 14.01
N ASN A 26 -20.01 9.83 15.00
CA ASN A 26 -21.29 10.48 14.83
C ASN A 26 -21.10 11.83 14.10
N SER A 27 -20.83 11.78 12.80
CA SER A 27 -20.87 12.96 11.95
C SER A 27 -21.52 12.56 10.64
N ASP A 28 -22.83 12.78 10.57
CA ASP A 28 -23.64 12.75 9.34
C ASP A 28 -23.19 13.81 8.31
N VAL A 29 -22.15 14.57 8.62
CA VAL A 29 -21.63 15.67 7.82
C VAL A 29 -20.43 15.16 7.03
N ALA A 30 -20.57 15.10 5.70
CA ALA A 30 -19.43 14.96 4.81
C ALA A 30 -18.45 16.11 5.06
N LYS A 31 -17.18 15.79 5.30
CA LYS A 31 -16.12 16.77 5.55
C LYS A 31 -15.18 16.81 4.35
N ASP A 32 -14.94 18.01 3.83
CA ASP A 32 -13.98 18.24 2.78
C ASP A 32 -12.71 18.85 3.39
N GLU A 33 -11.56 18.25 3.12
CA GLU A 33 -10.25 18.68 3.60
C GLU A 33 -9.25 18.69 2.45
N HIS A 34 -8.37 19.68 2.44
CA HIS A 34 -7.29 19.74 1.47
C HIS A 34 -6.02 19.14 2.06
N TRP A 35 -5.40 18.18 1.37
CA TRP A 35 -4.18 17.52 1.82
C TRP A 35 -3.10 17.58 0.74
N GLU A 36 -1.85 17.73 1.19
CA GLU A 36 -0.65 17.70 0.32
C GLU A 36 -0.18 16.26 0.01
N SER A 37 -0.63 15.28 0.80
CA SER A 37 -0.19 13.88 0.72
C SER A 37 -1.37 12.94 0.97
N PRO A 38 -1.51 11.81 0.24
CA PRO A 38 -0.57 11.20 -0.70
C PRO A 38 -0.45 11.91 -2.07
N VAL A 39 -1.48 12.66 -2.47
CA VAL A 39 -1.48 13.50 -3.68
C VAL A 39 -2.07 14.86 -3.29
N PRO A 40 -1.47 16.00 -3.68
CA PRO A 40 -2.04 17.33 -3.45
C PRO A 40 -3.45 17.44 -4.03
N GLY A 41 -4.42 17.79 -3.18
CA GLY A 41 -5.81 17.91 -3.60
C GLY A 41 -6.84 17.99 -2.48
N THR A 42 -8.10 18.10 -2.89
CA THR A 42 -9.26 18.09 -1.99
C THR A 42 -9.81 16.68 -1.83
N TYR A 43 -9.87 16.25 -0.57
CA TYR A 43 -10.39 14.98 -0.10
C TYR A 43 -11.73 15.18 0.59
N ARG A 44 -12.63 14.19 0.49
CA ARG A 44 -13.89 14.14 1.21
C ARG A 44 -14.00 12.88 2.03
N PHE A 45 -14.41 13.05 3.28
CA PHE A 45 -14.83 11.96 4.12
C PHE A 45 -16.27 11.59 3.80
N ILE A 46 -16.47 10.37 3.29
CA ILE A 46 -17.79 9.79 3.05
C ILE A 46 -18.08 8.82 4.20
N PRO A 47 -19.15 9.03 4.99
CA PRO A 47 -19.57 8.07 6.01
C PRO A 47 -19.63 6.65 5.44
N GLU A 48 -19.23 5.65 6.23
CA GLU A 48 -19.09 4.23 5.85
C GLU A 48 -17.98 3.88 4.86
N ARG A 49 -17.55 4.80 3.99
CA ARG A 49 -16.52 4.54 2.97
C ARG A 49 -15.15 5.12 3.33
N GLY A 50 -15.08 6.13 4.19
CA GLY A 50 -13.85 6.81 4.57
C GLY A 50 -13.44 7.92 3.60
N TRP A 51 -12.15 8.25 3.60
CA TRP A 51 -11.59 9.35 2.82
C TRP A 51 -11.47 9.01 1.33
N HIS A 52 -11.85 9.95 0.47
CA HIS A 52 -11.74 9.85 -0.98
C HIS A 52 -11.14 11.12 -1.55
N LEU A 53 -10.22 11.01 -2.49
CA LEU A 53 -9.74 12.13 -3.29
C LEU A 53 -10.82 12.49 -4.33
N ILE A 54 -11.29 13.73 -4.31
CA ILE A 54 -12.28 14.27 -5.26
C ILE A 54 -11.58 15.06 -6.36
N ARG A 55 -10.63 15.92 -5.96
CA ARG A 55 -9.98 16.87 -6.85
C ARG A 55 -8.49 16.89 -6.59
N ARG A 56 -7.70 16.76 -7.64
CA ARG A 56 -6.25 17.01 -7.60
C ARG A 56 -6.00 18.48 -7.87
N ASP A 57 -4.95 19.02 -7.28
CA ASP A 57 -4.53 20.38 -7.58
C ASP A 57 -3.98 20.47 -9.01
N GLY A 58 -4.32 21.55 -9.72
CA GLY A 58 -3.91 21.76 -11.12
C GLY A 58 -4.67 20.90 -12.14
N ALA A 59 -5.73 20.19 -11.75
CA ALA A 59 -6.66 19.62 -12.71
C ALA A 59 -7.50 20.74 -13.34
N GLU A 60 -7.43 20.90 -14.67
CA GLU A 60 -8.32 21.78 -15.42
C GLU A 60 -9.77 21.33 -15.21
N ASP A 61 -10.65 22.26 -14.84
CA ASP A 61 -12.03 22.01 -14.40
C ASP A 61 -12.86 21.18 -15.42
N ASP A 62 -12.49 21.22 -16.70
CA ASP A 62 -13.22 20.60 -17.81
C ASP A 62 -12.99 19.09 -18.00
N LYS A 63 -12.09 18.46 -17.22
CA LYS A 63 -11.80 17.00 -17.33
C LYS A 63 -12.22 16.18 -16.11
N GLN A 64 -13.00 16.76 -15.21
CA GLN A 64 -13.28 16.15 -13.91
C GLN A 64 -14.47 15.16 -13.95
N GLU A 65 -14.33 14.10 -14.76
CA GLU A 65 -15.15 12.88 -14.68
C GLU A 65 -14.38 11.72 -14.00
N GLU A 66 -13.32 12.01 -13.23
CA GLU A 66 -12.59 10.96 -12.52
C GLU A 66 -13.42 10.44 -11.32
N PRO A 67 -13.53 9.11 -11.13
CA PRO A 67 -14.24 8.54 -10.00
C PRO A 67 -13.54 8.88 -8.68
N TYR A 68 -14.31 9.13 -7.62
CA TYR A 68 -13.83 9.26 -6.25
C TYR A 68 -12.77 8.20 -5.94
N VAL A 69 -11.51 8.61 -5.73
CA VAL A 69 -10.41 7.66 -5.52
C VAL A 69 -10.31 7.38 -4.02
N PRO A 70 -10.55 6.13 -3.57
CA PRO A 70 -10.53 5.81 -2.14
C PRO A 70 -9.11 5.91 -1.57
N VAL A 71 -9.04 6.34 -0.31
CA VAL A 71 -7.80 6.52 0.45
C VAL A 71 -7.87 5.65 1.70
N VAL A 72 -6.78 4.97 2.00
CA VAL A 72 -6.69 4.04 3.13
C VAL A 72 -5.50 4.40 4.01
N TYR A 73 -5.68 4.29 5.32
CA TYR A 73 -4.57 4.44 6.25
C TYR A 73 -3.73 3.15 6.26
N CYS A 74 -2.47 3.25 5.86
CA CYS A 74 -1.56 2.11 5.89
C CYS A 74 -0.86 2.01 7.25
N ARG A 75 -1.11 0.90 7.96
CA ARG A 75 -0.53 0.64 9.29
C ARG A 75 0.96 0.28 9.26
N VAL A 76 1.52 -0.08 8.11
CA VAL A 76 2.95 -0.41 7.97
C VAL A 76 3.81 0.85 7.88
N VAL A 77 3.39 1.82 7.05
CA VAL A 77 4.10 3.11 6.85
C VAL A 77 3.48 4.27 7.63
N HIS A 78 2.45 3.99 8.44
CA HIS A 78 1.78 4.96 9.31
C HIS A 78 1.24 6.23 8.62
N ARG A 79 0.81 6.12 7.36
CA ARG A 79 0.27 7.25 6.57
C ARG A 79 -0.86 6.83 5.64
N TYR A 80 -1.63 7.81 5.19
CA TYR A 80 -2.65 7.61 4.16
C TYR A 80 -2.01 7.34 2.80
N LEU A 81 -2.52 6.34 2.09
CA LEU A 81 -2.16 5.99 0.73
C LEU A 81 -3.41 5.92 -0.12
N LEU A 82 -3.28 6.17 -1.42
CA LEU A 82 -4.34 5.83 -2.35
C LEU A 82 -4.59 4.31 -2.29
N ALA A 83 -5.84 3.89 -2.36
CA ALA A 83 -6.18 2.48 -2.31
C ALA A 83 -5.51 1.68 -3.44
N SER A 84 -5.34 2.28 -4.63
CA SER A 84 -4.61 1.69 -5.74
C SER A 84 -3.12 1.51 -5.44
N ASP A 85 -2.49 2.48 -4.76
CA ASP A 85 -1.09 2.38 -4.34
C ASP A 85 -0.93 1.27 -3.29
N MET A 86 -1.85 1.19 -2.33
CA MET A 86 -1.90 0.09 -1.36
C MET A 86 -1.98 -1.28 -2.05
N GLU A 87 -2.88 -1.45 -3.03
CA GLU A 87 -3.02 -2.69 -3.80
C GLU A 87 -1.73 -3.05 -4.56
N GLN A 88 -1.11 -2.06 -5.23
CA GLN A 88 0.12 -2.29 -6.00
C GLN A 88 1.31 -2.71 -5.12
N ARG A 89 1.36 -2.22 -3.88
CA ARG A 89 2.40 -2.55 -2.91
C ARG A 89 2.17 -3.87 -2.19
N CYS A 90 0.97 -4.45 -2.27
CA CYS A 90 0.63 -5.67 -1.56
C CYS A 90 0.68 -6.89 -2.47
N ARG A 91 1.47 -7.91 -2.10
CA ARG A 91 1.58 -9.16 -2.88
C ARG A 91 1.65 -10.38 -1.98
N TYR A 92 0.92 -11.42 -2.36
CA TYR A 92 1.02 -12.72 -1.71
C TYR A 92 2.22 -13.50 -2.23
N HIS A 93 3.06 -13.98 -1.31
CA HIS A 93 4.11 -14.94 -1.61
C HIS A 93 4.09 -16.08 -0.58
N LYS A 94 4.49 -17.28 -1.03
CA LYS A 94 4.74 -18.41 -0.14
C LYS A 94 6.20 -18.39 0.28
N VAL A 95 6.46 -18.42 1.59
CA VAL A 95 7.82 -18.37 2.14
C VAL A 95 7.98 -19.30 3.32
N GLU A 96 9.20 -19.80 3.51
CA GLU A 96 9.61 -20.48 4.73
C GLU A 96 10.00 -19.45 5.80
N LEU A 97 9.15 -19.30 6.81
CA LEU A 97 9.39 -18.36 7.92
C LEU A 97 10.46 -18.84 8.89
N LYS A 98 10.69 -20.15 8.96
CA LYS A 98 11.87 -20.75 9.59
C LYS A 98 12.34 -21.91 8.73
N HIS A 99 13.63 -22.18 8.79
CA HIS A 99 14.24 -23.26 8.03
C HIS A 99 13.58 -24.60 8.42
N GLY A 100 13.09 -25.34 7.43
CA GLY A 100 12.41 -26.62 7.63
C GLY A 100 10.94 -26.52 8.06
N GLU A 101 10.36 -25.32 8.17
CA GLU A 101 8.90 -25.15 8.31
C GLU A 101 8.22 -25.21 6.94
N GLU A 102 6.97 -25.67 6.91
CA GLU A 102 6.17 -25.64 5.69
C GLU A 102 6.00 -24.21 5.16
N PRO A 103 6.13 -23.98 3.84
CA PRO A 103 5.96 -22.67 3.25
C PRO A 103 4.58 -22.06 3.56
N GLN A 104 4.57 -20.92 4.24
CA GLN A 104 3.34 -20.21 4.59
C GLN A 104 3.06 -19.11 3.56
N ARG A 105 1.77 -18.97 3.19
CA ARG A 105 1.32 -17.86 2.37
C ARG A 105 1.21 -16.61 3.23
N CYS A 106 2.01 -15.59 2.96
CA CYS A 106 1.99 -14.32 3.68
C CYS A 106 1.71 -13.15 2.72
N LEU A 107 1.19 -12.05 3.25
CA LEU A 107 0.99 -10.82 2.48
C LEU A 107 2.17 -9.86 2.72
N PHE A 108 2.94 -9.66 1.67
CA PHE A 108 4.06 -8.75 1.66
C PHE A 108 3.61 -7.34 1.27
N PHE A 109 4.21 -6.34 1.89
CA PHE A 109 4.05 -4.91 1.58
C PHE A 109 5.37 -4.34 1.11
N ARG A 110 5.38 -3.66 -0.03
CA ARG A 110 6.55 -2.97 -0.57
C ARG A 110 6.70 -1.58 0.04
N LEU A 111 7.88 -1.30 0.59
CA LEU A 111 8.22 -0.01 1.17
C LEU A 111 8.45 1.07 0.10
N ASP A 112 8.63 2.30 0.55
CA ASP A 112 8.77 3.49 -0.29
C ASP A 112 10.04 3.48 -1.15
N ASP A 113 11.05 2.71 -0.77
CA ASP A 113 12.28 2.54 -1.53
C ASP A 113 12.08 1.74 -2.84
N GLY A 114 10.92 1.11 -3.01
CA GLY A 114 10.53 0.40 -4.23
C GLY A 114 11.16 -0.98 -4.40
N PHE A 115 12.01 -1.43 -3.48
CA PHE A 115 12.67 -2.74 -3.56
C PHE A 115 12.60 -3.56 -2.27
N THR A 116 12.44 -2.92 -1.11
CA THR A 116 12.30 -3.62 0.16
C THR A 116 10.85 -4.04 0.39
N TRP A 117 10.68 -5.27 0.85
CA TRP A 117 9.40 -5.83 1.23
C TRP A 117 9.37 -6.20 2.71
N VAL A 118 8.20 -6.14 3.32
CA VAL A 118 7.96 -6.58 4.69
C VAL A 118 6.71 -7.44 4.75
N ILE A 119 6.64 -8.37 5.71
CA ILE A 119 5.41 -9.12 5.96
C ILE A 119 4.53 -8.28 6.87
N GLY A 120 3.46 -7.70 6.31
CA GLY A 120 2.51 -6.89 7.07
C GLY A 120 1.32 -7.67 7.61
N TRP A 121 0.98 -8.80 6.99
CA TRP A 121 -0.14 -9.66 7.41
C TRP A 121 0.20 -11.14 7.34
N ASP A 122 -0.36 -11.89 8.29
CA ASP A 122 -0.22 -13.34 8.35
C ASP A 122 -1.06 -14.06 7.28
N SER A 123 -1.01 -15.39 7.27
CA SER A 123 -1.77 -16.24 6.34
C SER A 123 -3.28 -16.13 6.49
N ARG A 124 -3.76 -15.61 7.62
CA ARG A 124 -5.17 -15.38 7.94
C ARG A 124 -5.61 -13.95 7.63
N GLY A 125 -4.69 -13.10 7.15
CA GLY A 125 -4.95 -11.67 6.90
C GLY A 125 -4.95 -10.81 8.17
N LYS A 126 -4.46 -11.32 9.30
CA LYS A 126 -4.30 -10.52 10.53
C LYS A 126 -3.06 -9.65 10.40
N PHE A 127 -3.20 -8.37 10.74
CA PHE A 127 -2.09 -7.43 10.74
C PHE A 127 -1.03 -7.83 11.77
N ILE A 128 0.24 -7.78 11.34
CA ILE A 128 1.42 -8.02 12.17
C ILE A 128 2.03 -6.65 12.49
N PRO A 129 2.02 -6.21 13.76
CA PRO A 129 2.74 -5.00 14.15
C PRO A 129 4.25 -5.21 14.07
N GLY A 130 4.99 -4.15 13.76
CA GLY A 130 6.45 -4.18 13.71
C GLY A 130 7.10 -4.48 15.08
N PRO A 131 8.43 -4.68 15.11
CA PRO A 131 9.41 -4.38 14.05
C PRO A 131 9.36 -5.38 12.89
N TYR A 132 9.49 -4.85 11.66
CA TYR A 132 9.41 -5.65 10.45
C TYR A 132 10.77 -6.23 10.04
N ARG A 133 10.79 -7.52 9.74
CA ARG A 133 11.92 -8.14 9.03
C ARG A 133 11.86 -7.75 7.56
N LYS A 134 13.00 -7.32 7.01
CA LYS A 134 13.12 -6.91 5.60
C LYS A 134 13.37 -8.11 4.68
N TRP A 135 12.73 -8.06 3.53
CA TRP A 135 12.80 -9.04 2.47
C TRP A 135 13.09 -8.34 1.16
N CYS A 136 13.69 -9.06 0.22
CA CYS A 136 13.81 -8.64 -1.16
C CYS A 136 13.22 -9.71 -2.07
N TYR A 137 12.65 -9.24 -3.18
CA TYR A 137 12.12 -10.11 -4.20
C TYR A 137 13.25 -10.47 -5.17
N ASP A 138 13.61 -11.75 -5.22
CA ASP A 138 14.56 -12.27 -6.17
C ASP A 138 13.84 -12.57 -7.49
N LYS A 139 14.25 -11.87 -8.55
CA LYS A 139 13.66 -12.00 -9.89
C LYS A 139 14.08 -13.28 -10.60
N GLU A 140 15.22 -13.86 -10.23
CA GLU A 140 15.74 -15.07 -10.87
C GLU A 140 14.98 -16.30 -10.36
N THR A 141 14.87 -16.43 -9.03
CA THR A 141 14.15 -17.53 -8.41
C THR A 141 12.65 -17.29 -8.30
N MET A 142 12.17 -16.06 -8.56
CA MET A 142 10.79 -15.62 -8.34
C MET A 142 10.32 -15.83 -6.88
N THR A 143 11.25 -15.78 -5.93
CA THR A 143 10.99 -16.00 -4.50
C THR A 143 11.33 -14.78 -3.66
N MET A 144 10.70 -14.71 -2.49
CA MET A 144 11.06 -13.73 -1.47
C MET A 144 12.21 -14.29 -0.63
N ARG A 145 13.33 -13.57 -0.57
CA ARG A 145 14.46 -13.90 0.30
C ARG A 145 14.63 -12.85 1.40
N ARG A 146 15.21 -13.26 2.53
CA ARG A 146 15.55 -12.32 3.59
C ARG A 146 16.70 -11.44 3.12
N MET A 147 16.62 -10.15 3.44
CA MET A 147 17.76 -9.26 3.25
C MET A 147 18.88 -9.64 4.22
N THR A 148 20.11 -9.58 3.71
CA THR A 148 21.30 -9.71 4.55
C THR A 148 21.54 -8.39 5.31
N SER A 149 22.30 -8.44 6.41
CA SER A 149 22.64 -7.25 7.19
C SER A 149 23.40 -6.19 6.38
N TYR A 150 24.19 -6.62 5.39
CA TYR A 150 24.91 -5.73 4.49
C TYR A 150 23.97 -4.94 3.57
N GLU A 151 22.96 -5.61 2.99
CA GLU A 151 21.93 -4.97 2.16
C GLU A 151 21.04 -4.03 2.99
N ASP A 152 20.73 -4.42 4.22
CA ASP A 152 19.97 -3.60 5.17
C ASP A 152 20.70 -2.28 5.49
N SER A 153 22.03 -2.36 5.67
CA SER A 153 22.90 -1.21 5.95
C SER A 153 23.13 -0.33 4.71
N SER A 154 23.22 -0.94 3.53
CA SER A 154 23.40 -0.24 2.24
C SER A 154 22.13 0.53 1.83
N ALA A 155 20.95 0.02 2.19
CA ALA A 155 19.68 0.73 2.02
C ALA A 155 19.62 1.99 2.90
N ALA A 156 20.28 2.00 4.07
CA ALA A 156 20.40 3.17 4.92
C ALA A 156 21.40 4.22 4.38
N THR A 157 22.28 3.85 3.44
CA THR A 157 23.44 4.65 3.01
C THR A 157 23.40 5.07 1.54
N SER A 158 22.27 4.90 0.83
CA SER A 158 22.20 5.24 -0.59
C SER A 158 21.64 6.66 -0.83
N PRO A 159 22.48 7.70 -1.08
CA PRO A 159 22.03 8.88 -1.78
C PRO A 159 21.89 8.56 -3.28
N SER A 160 20.72 8.87 -3.82
CA SER A 160 20.46 8.95 -5.25
C SER A 160 21.52 9.79 -5.96
N THR A 161 22.10 9.29 -7.06
CA THR A 161 22.11 9.91 -8.42
C THR A 161 23.29 9.34 -9.22
N SER A 162 23.06 8.39 -10.14
CA SER A 162 24.00 8.18 -11.25
C SER A 162 23.65 9.17 -12.36
N ARG A 163 24.35 10.32 -12.39
CA ARG A 163 24.43 11.13 -13.61
C ARG A 163 25.50 10.51 -14.49
N ASN A 164 25.07 9.76 -15.51
CA ASN A 164 25.89 9.53 -16.68
C ASN A 164 26.08 10.88 -17.39
N SER A 165 27.31 11.37 -17.43
CA SER A 165 27.74 12.40 -18.38
C SER A 165 28.72 11.77 -19.35
N SER A 166 28.21 11.42 -20.52
CA SER A 166 28.98 11.10 -21.73
C SER A 166 29.02 12.35 -22.61
N VAL A 167 30.19 12.99 -22.73
CA VAL A 167 30.65 13.94 -23.77
C VAL A 167 32.16 14.10 -23.51
N ALA A 168 33.13 14.05 -24.43
CA ALA A 168 33.26 13.69 -25.84
C ALA A 168 34.71 13.22 -26.04
#